data_AF-A0A1S8AB98-F1
#
_entry.id   AF-A0A1S8AB98-F1
#
_cell.length_a   1.000
_cell.length_b   1.000
_cell.length_c   1.000
_cell.angle_alpha   90.00
_cell.angle_beta   90.00
_cell.angle_gamma   90.00
#
_symmetry.space_group_name_H-M   'P 1'
#
loop_
_entity.id
_entity.type
_entity.pdbx_description
1 polymer ?
#
loop_
_entity_poly.entity_id
_entity_poly.type
_entity_poly.pdbx_seq_one_letter_code
_entity_poly.pdbx_strand_id
1 'polypeptide(L)'
;MGFPKAVALTGYLFIAVTQAVKLWSAPASIPTTVPAACRAALVQNITCVYGNDSLVTAGEAASGLALIDSQAAQYCTAGCYQSLKTFQTNVDSKCGNTQYKFYLKSNLTQSASALAAGLNWAYNLTCIKDT
;
A
#
# COMPACT_ATOMS: atom_id res chain seq x y z
N MET A 1 4.58 -61.16 -0.68
CA MET A 1 4.45 -59.99 0.22
C MET A 1 5.54 -58.99 -0.17
N GLY A 2 5.17 -57.81 -0.65
CA GLY A 2 6.12 -56.79 -1.09
C GLY A 2 5.40 -55.56 -1.67
N PHE A 3 4.99 -54.64 -0.79
CA PHE A 3 4.84 -53.21 -1.13
C PHE A 3 6.26 -52.58 -1.10
N PRO A 4 6.59 -51.49 -1.82
CA PRO A 4 5.85 -50.21 -1.87
C PRO A 4 5.89 -49.57 -3.30
N LYS A 5 5.27 -48.44 -3.64
CA LYS A 5 5.42 -47.08 -3.10
C LYS A 5 4.27 -46.22 -3.60
N ALA A 6 3.55 -45.59 -2.68
CA ALA A 6 2.68 -44.47 -3.02
C ALA A 6 3.56 -43.29 -3.45
N VAL A 7 3.36 -42.80 -4.67
CA VAL A 7 3.94 -41.54 -5.14
C VAL A 7 3.08 -40.43 -4.54
N ALA A 8 3.52 -39.87 -3.42
CA ALA A 8 2.94 -38.65 -2.88
C ALA A 8 3.43 -37.48 -3.73
N LEU A 9 2.60 -37.02 -4.66
CA LEU A 9 2.73 -35.71 -5.29
C LEU A 9 2.48 -34.65 -4.21
N THR A 10 3.55 -34.21 -3.56
CA THR A 10 3.52 -33.06 -2.66
C THR A 10 3.27 -31.82 -3.51
N GLY A 11 2.00 -31.45 -3.65
CA GLY A 11 1.60 -30.19 -4.24
C GLY A 11 2.16 -29.05 -3.42
N TYR A 12 3.14 -28.34 -3.98
CA TYR A 12 3.57 -27.04 -3.46
C TYR A 12 2.37 -26.09 -3.58
N LEU A 13 1.69 -25.86 -2.47
CA LEU A 13 0.84 -24.70 -2.28
C LEU A 13 1.75 -23.47 -2.43
N PHE A 14 1.75 -22.84 -3.60
CA PHE A 14 2.23 -21.48 -3.76
C PHE A 14 1.29 -20.58 -2.95
N ILE A 15 1.56 -20.44 -1.65
CA ILE A 15 0.95 -19.40 -0.84
C ILE A 15 1.44 -18.11 -1.47
N ALA A 16 0.56 -17.39 -2.16
CA ALA A 16 0.88 -16.06 -2.66
C ALA A 16 1.28 -15.22 -1.44
N VAL A 17 2.59 -14.99 -1.29
CA VAL A 17 3.10 -14.04 -0.32
C VAL A 17 2.64 -12.68 -0.83
N THR A 18 1.48 -12.24 -0.38
CA THR A 18 1.01 -10.87 -0.60
C THR A 18 1.92 -9.99 0.25
N GLN A 19 3.02 -9.50 -0.32
CA GLN A 19 3.81 -8.52 0.42
C GLN A 19 3.01 -7.24 0.42
N ALA A 20 2.74 -6.73 1.62
CA ALA A 20 2.01 -5.50 1.76
C ALA A 20 2.98 -4.32 1.65
N VAL A 21 2.55 -3.28 0.94
CA VAL A 21 3.31 -2.04 0.81
C VAL A 21 3.17 -1.22 2.08
N LYS A 22 4.23 -0.54 2.50
CA LYS A 22 4.19 0.43 3.60
C LYS A 22 4.85 1.72 3.16
N LEU A 23 4.33 2.87 3.59
CA LEU A 23 4.98 4.16 3.37
C LEU A 23 6.26 4.32 4.21
N TRP A 24 6.28 3.73 5.41
CA TRP A 24 7.45 3.65 6.26
C TRP A 24 7.63 2.23 6.78
N SER A 25 8.88 1.78 6.87
CA SER A 25 9.21 0.42 7.36
C SER A 25 8.95 0.26 8.86
N ALA A 26 9.13 1.32 9.64
CA ALA A 26 8.97 1.29 11.09
C ALA A 26 8.61 2.69 11.66
N PRO A 27 7.89 2.76 12.80
CA PRO A 27 7.52 4.04 13.43
C PRO A 27 8.72 4.91 13.82
N ALA A 28 9.86 4.27 14.12
CA ALA A 28 11.12 4.95 14.45
C ALA A 28 11.72 5.73 13.26
N SER A 29 11.27 5.46 12.03
CA SER A 29 11.68 6.20 10.83
C SER A 29 10.98 7.56 10.70
N ILE A 30 10.00 7.84 11.58
CA ILE A 30 9.22 9.07 11.60
C ILE A 30 9.64 9.89 12.84
N PRO A 31 9.89 11.21 12.72
CA PRO A 31 10.29 12.05 13.83
C PRO A 31 9.37 11.95 15.05
N THR A 32 9.94 12.03 16.25
CA THR A 32 9.18 11.89 17.50
C THR A 32 8.21 13.04 17.77
N THR A 33 8.34 14.15 17.03
CA THR A 33 7.39 15.26 16.99
C THR A 33 6.02 14.86 16.44
N VAL A 34 5.94 13.77 15.68
CA VAL A 34 4.67 13.17 15.23
C VAL A 34 4.12 12.29 16.35
N PRO A 35 2.85 12.41 16.77
CA PRO A 35 2.28 11.57 17.83
C PRO A 35 2.42 10.07 17.57
N ALA A 36 2.67 9.29 18.62
CA ALA A 36 2.94 7.84 18.50
C ALA A 36 1.81 7.08 17.78
N ALA A 37 0.55 7.41 18.07
CA ALA A 37 -0.61 6.82 17.41
C ALA A 37 -0.62 7.09 15.89
N CYS A 38 -0.23 8.30 15.49
CA CYS A 38 -0.11 8.67 14.08
C CYS A 38 1.04 7.91 13.39
N ARG A 39 2.22 7.82 14.04
CA ARG A 39 3.35 7.03 13.51
C ARG A 39 2.99 5.56 13.32
N ALA A 40 2.20 4.99 14.24
CA ALA A 40 1.72 3.61 14.15
C ALA A 40 0.73 3.40 12.99
N ALA A 41 -0.15 4.38 12.72
CA ALA A 41 -1.05 4.32 11.58
C ALA A 41 -0.30 4.40 10.24
N LEU A 42 0.74 5.24 10.15
CA LEU A 42 1.51 5.46 8.92
C LEU A 42 2.37 4.27 8.46
N VAL A 43 2.62 3.29 9.34
CA VAL A 43 3.39 2.08 9.02
C VAL A 43 2.51 0.87 8.73
N GLN A 44 1.20 1.08 8.66
CA GLN A 44 0.25 0.00 8.35
C GLN A 44 0.45 -0.50 6.92
N ASN A 45 0.13 -1.78 6.76
CA ASN A 45 0.16 -2.50 5.50
C ASN A 45 -0.94 -1.99 4.55
N ILE A 46 -0.56 -1.79 3.30
CA ILE A 46 -1.47 -1.55 2.17
C ILE A 46 -1.35 -2.74 1.23
N THR A 47 -2.45 -3.45 1.05
CA THR A 47 -2.53 -4.66 0.24
C THR A 47 -2.86 -4.30 -1.20
N CYS A 48 -1.84 -3.90 -1.97
CA CYS A 48 -1.94 -3.68 -3.40
C CYS A 48 -0.83 -4.47 -4.08
N VAL A 49 -1.20 -5.32 -5.04
CA VAL A 49 -0.25 -6.17 -5.75
C VAL A 49 0.01 -5.55 -7.11
N TYR A 50 1.19 -4.97 -7.28
CA TYR A 50 1.65 -4.42 -8.54
C TYR A 50 3.18 -4.39 -8.57
N GLY A 51 3.78 -4.93 -9.63
CA GLY A 51 5.24 -5.05 -9.72
C GLY A 51 5.82 -5.78 -8.51
N ASN A 52 6.78 -5.15 -7.82
CA ASN A 52 7.36 -5.62 -6.57
C ASN A 52 6.59 -5.07 -5.35
N ASP A 53 5.28 -5.33 -5.29
CA ASP A 53 4.39 -4.83 -4.23
C ASP A 53 4.54 -3.30 -4.04
N SER A 54 4.36 -2.59 -5.15
CA SER A 54 4.51 -1.14 -5.23
C SER A 54 3.14 -0.47 -5.37
N LEU A 55 3.04 0.75 -4.86
CA LEU A 55 1.87 1.60 -5.09
C LEU A 55 2.14 2.48 -6.30
N VAL A 56 1.14 2.68 -7.15
CA VAL A 56 1.16 3.82 -8.07
C VAL A 56 1.08 5.09 -7.24
N THR A 57 2.12 5.89 -7.28
CA THR A 57 2.21 7.16 -6.57
C THR A 57 1.38 8.23 -7.29
N ALA A 58 1.04 9.31 -6.57
CA ALA A 58 0.38 10.44 -7.18
C ALA A 58 1.23 11.08 -8.31
N GLY A 59 2.56 11.05 -8.20
CA GLY A 59 3.45 11.54 -9.25
C GLY A 59 3.37 10.71 -10.53
N GLU A 60 3.38 9.38 -10.39
CA GLU A 60 3.25 8.45 -11.53
C GLU A 60 1.86 8.55 -12.18
N ALA A 61 0.80 8.60 -11.37
CA ALA A 61 -0.56 8.79 -11.87
C ALA A 61 -0.70 10.15 -12.60
N ALA A 62 -0.11 11.21 -12.05
CA ALA A 62 -0.13 12.54 -12.67
C ALA A 62 0.70 12.62 -13.97
N SER A 63 1.78 11.84 -14.09
CA SER A 63 2.58 11.78 -15.31
C SER A 63 1.92 10.94 -16.42
N GLY A 64 0.69 10.45 -16.20
CA GLY A 64 -0.05 9.65 -17.16
C GLY A 64 0.50 8.22 -17.28
N LEU A 65 1.13 7.69 -16.22
CA LEU A 65 1.56 6.30 -16.20
C LEU A 65 0.34 5.39 -16.19
N ALA A 66 -0.10 4.99 -17.38
CA ALA A 66 -1.15 4.01 -17.55
C ALA A 66 -0.57 2.62 -17.30
N LEU A 67 -1.18 1.88 -16.36
CA LEU A 67 -0.92 0.46 -16.23
C LEU A 67 -1.41 -0.25 -17.49
N ILE A 68 -0.58 -1.14 -18.05
CA ILE A 68 -1.06 -2.04 -19.11
C ILE A 68 -2.10 -3.02 -18.54
N ASP A 69 -2.94 -3.61 -19.38
CA ASP A 69 -4.10 -4.41 -18.95
C ASP A 69 -3.79 -5.48 -17.89
N SER A 70 -2.68 -6.21 -18.05
CA SER A 70 -2.26 -7.25 -17.10
C SER A 70 -1.89 -6.69 -15.72
N GLN A 71 -1.29 -5.49 -15.70
CA GLN A 71 -0.93 -4.79 -14.47
C GLN A 71 -2.14 -4.13 -13.82
N ALA A 72 -3.02 -3.54 -14.63
CA ALA A 72 -4.29 -2.99 -14.16
C ALA A 72 -5.16 -4.09 -13.54
N ALA A 73 -5.19 -5.29 -14.10
CA ALA A 73 -5.92 -6.43 -13.53
C ALA A 73 -5.40 -6.86 -12.14
N GLN A 74 -4.10 -6.70 -11.87
CA GLN A 74 -3.49 -7.02 -10.59
C GLN A 74 -3.67 -5.89 -9.55
N TYR A 75 -3.51 -4.64 -10.00
CA TYR A 75 -3.57 -3.47 -9.12
C TYR A 75 -5.00 -3.00 -8.83
N CYS A 76 -5.83 -2.90 -9.87
CA CYS A 76 -7.19 -2.35 -9.81
C CYS A 76 -8.21 -3.37 -9.32
N THR A 77 -7.94 -3.92 -8.13
CA THR A 77 -8.79 -4.89 -7.44
C THR A 77 -9.55 -4.22 -6.30
N ALA A 78 -10.72 -4.77 -5.95
CA ALA A 78 -11.49 -4.32 -4.79
C ALA A 78 -10.69 -4.44 -3.48
N GLY A 79 -9.80 -5.43 -3.38
CA GLY A 79 -8.90 -5.61 -2.23
C GLY A 79 -7.93 -4.43 -2.04
N CYS A 80 -7.27 -4.00 -3.12
CA CYS A 80 -6.37 -2.84 -3.08
C CYS A 80 -7.13 -1.55 -2.74
N TYR A 81 -8.27 -1.30 -3.39
CA TYR A 81 -9.11 -0.15 -3.07
C TYR A 81 -9.50 -0.11 -1.58
N GLN A 82 -10.02 -1.22 -1.06
CA GLN A 82 -10.46 -1.29 0.33
C GLN A 82 -9.30 -1.13 1.31
N SER A 83 -8.12 -1.66 0.98
CA SER A 83 -6.93 -1.50 1.80
C SER A 83 -6.46 -0.03 1.86
N LEU A 84 -6.43 0.66 0.72
CA LEU A 84 -6.11 2.09 0.64
C LEU A 84 -7.14 2.96 1.40
N LYS A 85 -8.43 2.63 1.30
CA LYS A 85 -9.48 3.31 2.08
C LYS A 85 -9.34 3.09 3.59
N THR A 86 -9.02 1.87 4.00
CA THR A 86 -8.78 1.54 5.41
C THR A 86 -7.57 2.29 5.94
N PHE A 87 -6.47 2.31 5.16
CA PHE A 87 -5.28 3.07 5.48
C PHE A 87 -5.59 4.57 5.65
N GLN A 88 -6.29 5.19 4.70
CA GLN A 88 -6.69 6.59 4.80
C GLN A 88 -7.53 6.85 6.05
N THR A 89 -8.55 6.03 6.31
CA THR A 89 -9.43 6.19 7.46
C THR A 89 -8.66 6.13 8.78
N ASN A 90 -7.72 5.18 8.90
CA ASN A 90 -6.89 5.04 10.08
C ASN A 90 -5.94 6.23 10.26
N VAL A 91 -5.32 6.69 9.18
CA VAL A 91 -4.45 7.87 9.20
C VAL A 91 -5.25 9.11 9.60
N ASP A 92 -6.41 9.36 8.99
CA ASP A 92 -7.26 10.51 9.31
C ASP A 92 -7.68 10.50 10.79
N SER A 93 -8.07 9.33 11.31
CA SER A 93 -8.46 9.16 12.72
C SER A 93 -7.31 9.39 13.71
N LYS A 94 -6.08 8.99 13.38
CA LYS A 94 -4.95 9.02 14.32
C LYS A 94 -4.03 10.23 14.18
N CYS A 95 -3.98 10.83 12.99
CA CYS A 95 -3.10 11.95 12.67
C CYS A 95 -3.86 13.27 12.53
N GLY A 96 -5.12 13.23 12.08
CA GLY A 96 -5.88 14.41 11.70
C GLY A 96 -5.21 15.20 10.55
N ASN A 97 -5.51 16.50 10.49
CA ASN A 97 -5.00 17.41 9.46
C ASN A 97 -3.76 18.21 9.89
N THR A 98 -3.20 17.91 11.06
CA THR A 98 -1.99 18.59 11.54
C THR A 98 -0.83 18.32 10.60
N GLN A 99 -0.10 19.38 10.26
CA GLN A 99 1.09 19.25 9.41
C GLN A 99 2.30 18.86 10.24
N TYR A 100 3.06 17.89 9.75
CA TYR A 100 4.28 17.42 10.37
C TYR A 100 5.42 17.34 9.36
N LYS A 101 6.65 17.43 9.88
CA LYS A 101 7.85 16.98 9.15
C LYS A 101 7.93 15.46 9.30
N PHE A 102 7.51 14.72 8.27
CA PHE A 102 7.54 13.25 8.32
C PHE A 102 8.90 12.65 7.99
N TYR A 103 9.81 13.41 7.38
CA TYR A 103 11.13 12.94 7.00
C TYR A 103 12.20 13.61 7.84
N LEU A 104 13.08 12.81 8.45
CA LEU A 104 14.13 13.26 9.37
C LEU A 104 15.10 14.30 8.77
N LYS A 105 15.28 14.29 7.44
CA LYS A 105 16.22 15.17 6.70
C LYS A 105 15.52 16.18 5.78
N SER A 106 14.22 16.41 5.95
CA SER A 106 13.44 17.35 5.13
C SER A 106 12.80 18.44 5.97
N ASN A 107 12.67 19.63 5.39
CA ASN A 107 11.87 20.71 5.96
C ASN A 107 10.43 20.73 5.45
N LEU A 108 10.07 19.82 4.53
CA LEU A 108 8.71 19.72 4.01
C LEU A 108 7.74 19.34 5.15
N THR A 109 6.74 20.19 5.35
CA THR A 109 5.60 19.90 6.21
C THR A 109 4.41 19.50 5.36
N GLN A 110 3.70 18.47 5.78
CA GLN A 110 2.48 18.01 5.14
C GLN A 110 1.59 17.33 6.16
N SER A 111 0.30 17.23 5.89
CA SER A 111 -0.59 16.42 6.73
C SER A 111 -0.54 14.96 6.30
N ALA A 112 -0.66 14.05 7.25
CA ALA A 112 -0.77 12.62 6.95
C ALA A 112 -2.03 12.30 6.14
N SER A 113 -3.11 13.05 6.40
CA SER A 113 -4.37 12.96 5.65
C SER A 113 -4.19 13.29 4.16
N ALA A 114 -3.43 14.34 3.84
CA ALA A 114 -3.16 14.71 2.44
C ALA A 114 -2.32 13.63 1.74
N LEU A 115 -1.33 13.07 2.42
CA LEU A 115 -0.55 11.94 1.91
C LEU A 115 -1.44 10.74 1.58
N ALA A 116 -2.29 10.32 2.53
CA ALA A 116 -3.16 9.17 2.34
C ALA A 116 -4.24 9.42 1.26
N ALA A 117 -4.78 10.64 1.19
CA ALA A 117 -5.70 11.06 0.14
C ALA A 117 -5.03 11.01 -1.24
N GLY A 118 -3.77 11.41 -1.35
CA GLY A 118 -2.99 11.34 -2.59
C GLY A 118 -2.87 9.92 -3.15
N LEU A 119 -2.72 8.91 -2.29
CA LEU A 119 -2.67 7.51 -2.72
C LEU A 119 -4.04 7.02 -3.25
N ASN A 120 -5.13 7.39 -2.58
CA ASN A 120 -6.47 7.07 -3.06
C ASN A 120 -6.80 7.78 -4.38
N TRP A 121 -6.37 9.03 -4.53
CA TRP A 121 -6.49 9.75 -5.80
C TRP A 121 -5.71 9.05 -6.92
N ALA A 122 -4.46 8.65 -6.65
CA ALA A 122 -3.62 7.95 -7.62
C ALA A 122 -4.27 6.63 -8.07
N TYR A 123 -4.79 5.84 -7.13
CA TYR A 123 -5.55 4.63 -7.43
C TYR A 123 -6.77 4.92 -8.30
N ASN A 124 -7.60 5.88 -7.89
CA ASN A 124 -8.82 6.21 -8.61
C ASN A 124 -8.55 6.67 -10.04
N LEU A 125 -7.52 7.48 -10.25
CA LEU A 125 -7.11 7.95 -11.58
C LEU A 125 -6.55 6.80 -12.45
N THR A 126 -5.76 5.91 -11.85
CA THR A 126 -5.13 4.79 -12.56
C THR A 126 -6.14 3.71 -12.93
N CYS A 127 -7.15 3.51 -12.09
CA CYS A 127 -8.14 2.44 -12.20
C CYS A 127 -9.47 2.90 -12.79
N ILE A 128 -9.51 4.05 -13.47
CA ILE A 128 -10.67 4.48 -14.24
C ILE A 128 -10.96 3.40 -15.28
N LYS A 129 -12.19 2.90 -15.25
CA LYS A 129 -12.73 2.04 -16.31
C LYS A 129 -13.82 2.83 -17.00
N ASP A 130 -13.74 2.93 -18.32
CA ASP A 130 -14.89 3.37 -19.11
C ASP A 130 -15.98 2.30 -18.92
N THR A 131 -17.16 2.72 -18.51
CA THR A 131 -18.30 1.83 -18.21
C THR A 131 -18.90 1.27 -19.48
#